data_AF-A0A7Y9DUX9-F1
#
_entry.id   AF-A0A7Y9DUX9-F1
#
_cell.length_a   1.000
_cell.length_b   1.000
_cell.length_c   1.000
_cell.angle_alpha   90.00
_cell.angle_beta   90.00
_cell.angle_gamma   90.00
#
_symmetry.space_group_name_H-M   'P 1'
#
loop_
_entity.id
_entity.type
_entity.pdbx_description
1 polymer ?
#
loop_
_entity_poly.entity_id
_entity_poly.type
_entity_poly.pdbx_seq_one_letter_code
_entity_poly.pdbx_strand_id
1 'polypeptide(L)'
;MFEERGPAQRRNDRSGALQRTEVRRVWVDLAVAYPRPAGRPSRAVPDGVDLQSRVPGELLGWRRTTTGEWVGWVCVPISQGEEIRYVYQYVAAAALSPREDVRDRR
;
A
#
# COMPACT_ATOMS: atom_id res chain seq x y z
N MET A 1 10.61 21.84 -22.98
CA MET A 1 10.85 20.67 -23.86
C MET A 1 10.24 19.47 -23.16
N PHE A 2 9.00 19.15 -23.48
CA PHE A 2 8.24 18.07 -22.84
C PHE A 2 8.41 16.84 -23.73
N GLU A 3 9.08 15.80 -23.23
CA GLU A 3 9.16 14.53 -23.96
C GLU A 3 7.76 13.92 -24.08
N GLU A 4 7.29 13.87 -25.31
CA GLU A 4 6.02 13.29 -25.71
C GLU A 4 6.11 11.76 -25.51
N ARG A 5 5.49 11.25 -24.44
CA ARG A 5 5.48 9.81 -24.15
C ARG A 5 4.70 9.06 -25.25
N GLY A 6 5.38 8.14 -25.92
CA GLY A 6 4.87 7.41 -27.08
C GLY A 6 3.62 6.54 -26.85
N PRO A 7 2.98 6.07 -27.93
CA PRO A 7 1.64 5.46 -27.92
C PRO A 7 1.52 4.15 -27.13
N ALA A 8 2.64 3.45 -26.87
CA ALA A 8 2.65 2.24 -26.07
C ALA A 8 2.33 2.50 -24.58
N GLN A 9 2.73 3.66 -24.05
CA GLN A 9 2.51 4.01 -22.64
C GLN A 9 1.02 4.31 -22.36
N ARG A 10 0.34 4.99 -23.30
CA ARG A 10 -1.10 5.35 -23.19
C ARG A 10 -2.05 4.13 -23.18
N ARG A 11 -1.62 2.95 -23.65
CA ARG A 11 -2.43 1.73 -23.60
C ARG A 11 -2.45 1.10 -22.21
N ASN A 12 -1.37 1.24 -21.44
CA ASN A 12 -1.28 0.62 -20.11
C ASN A 12 -2.16 1.32 -19.07
N ASP A 13 -2.41 2.62 -19.23
CA ASP A 13 -3.24 3.40 -18.31
C ASP A 13 -4.73 2.99 -18.33
N ARG A 14 -5.19 2.29 -19.38
CA ARG A 14 -6.59 1.87 -19.58
C ARG A 14 -6.86 0.41 -19.26
N SER A 15 -5.84 -0.43 -19.06
CA SER A 15 -6.01 -1.89 -19.09
C SER A 15 -6.39 -2.53 -17.75
N GLY A 16 -6.26 -1.81 -16.62
CA GLY A 16 -6.45 -2.41 -15.30
C GLY A 16 -5.47 -3.55 -14.98
N ALA A 17 -4.42 -3.75 -15.79
CA ALA A 17 -3.44 -4.82 -15.65
C ALA A 17 -2.35 -4.47 -14.61
N LEU A 18 -1.64 -5.48 -14.07
CA LEU A 18 -0.51 -5.28 -13.14
C LEU A 18 0.63 -4.68 -13.94
N GLN A 19 0.74 -3.35 -13.96
CA GLN A 19 1.46 -2.66 -12.91
C GLN A 19 2.72 -3.27 -12.28
N ARG A 20 3.34 -4.37 -12.76
CA ARG A 20 4.49 -4.99 -12.08
C ARG A 20 5.64 -3.99 -12.10
N THR A 21 5.96 -3.44 -10.93
CA THR A 21 7.17 -2.68 -10.71
C THR A 21 8.22 -3.60 -10.11
N GLU A 22 9.47 -3.16 -10.06
CA GLU A 22 10.42 -3.71 -9.09
C GLU A 22 9.78 -3.70 -7.69
N VAL A 23 10.10 -4.70 -6.87
CA VAL A 23 9.63 -4.76 -5.49
C VAL A 23 10.22 -3.56 -4.75
N ARG A 24 9.35 -2.70 -4.20
CA ARG A 24 9.77 -1.48 -3.50
C ARG A 24 9.40 -1.56 -2.03
N ARG A 25 10.34 -1.19 -1.15
CA ARG A 25 10.05 -1.03 0.27
C ARG A 25 9.22 0.24 0.46
N VAL A 26 8.12 0.11 1.18
CA VAL A 26 7.20 1.21 1.47
C VAL A 26 6.84 1.23 2.96
N TRP A 27 6.50 2.41 3.45
CA TRP A 27 5.71 2.53 4.67
C TRP A 27 4.23 2.42 4.31
N VAL A 28 3.51 1.66 5.13
CA VAL A 28 2.06 1.48 5.05
C VAL A 28 1.43 2.12 6.27
N ASP A 29 0.61 3.14 6.08
CA ASP A 29 -0.19 3.75 7.13
C ASP A 29 -1.53 3.01 7.26
N LEU A 30 -1.65 2.16 8.28
CA LEU A 30 -2.84 1.34 8.45
C LEU A 30 -4.04 2.18 8.89
N ALA A 31 -3.84 3.31 9.57
CA ALA A 31 -4.94 4.19 9.96
C ALA A 31 -5.58 4.88 8.75
N VAL A 32 -4.79 5.19 7.71
CA VAL A 32 -5.31 5.70 6.43
C VAL A 32 -5.97 4.59 5.61
N ALA A 33 -5.41 3.37 5.62
CA ALA A 33 -6.00 2.23 4.92
C ALA A 33 -7.30 1.72 5.57
N TYR A 34 -7.40 1.83 6.90
CA TYR A 34 -8.52 1.37 7.72
C TYR A 34 -9.00 2.50 8.66
N PRO A 35 -9.67 3.52 8.09
CA PRO A 35 -10.16 4.63 8.89
C PRO A 35 -11.19 4.14 9.90
N ARG A 36 -11.06 4.59 11.15
CA ARG A 36 -12.08 4.31 12.18
C ARG A 36 -13.36 5.06 11.88
N PRO A 37 -14.54 4.44 12.07
CA PRO A 37 -15.81 5.15 12.02
C PRO A 37 -15.83 6.31 13.02
N ALA A 38 -16.26 7.49 12.55
CA ALA A 38 -16.40 8.66 13.40
C ALA A 38 -17.38 8.39 14.56
N GLY A 39 -17.09 8.95 15.74
CA GLY A 39 -17.96 8.82 16.91
C GLY A 39 -17.92 7.46 17.61
N ARG A 40 -17.15 6.48 17.12
CA ARG A 40 -16.97 5.21 17.81
C ARG A 40 -15.87 5.33 18.87
N PRO A 41 -16.15 5.07 20.16
CA PRO A 41 -15.13 5.10 21.19
C PRO A 41 -14.06 4.02 20.94
N SER A 42 -12.81 4.37 21.20
CA SER A 42 -11.69 3.43 21.18
C SER A 42 -11.74 2.55 22.41
N ARG A 43 -11.62 1.24 22.23
CA ARG A 43 -11.42 0.27 23.31
C ARG A 43 -10.17 -0.55 23.00
N ALA A 44 -9.24 -0.61 23.94
CA ALA A 44 -8.08 -1.47 23.82
C ALA A 44 -8.51 -2.95 23.89
N VAL A 45 -8.03 -3.73 22.93
CA VAL A 45 -8.12 -5.19 22.89
C VAL A 45 -6.69 -5.69 22.71
N PRO A 46 -5.98 -6.08 23.79
CA PRO A 46 -4.54 -6.36 23.75
C PRO A 46 -4.13 -7.38 22.68
N ASP A 47 -4.90 -8.45 22.50
CA ASP A 47 -4.63 -9.51 21.52
C ASP A 47 -5.30 -9.24 20.16
N GLY A 48 -5.77 -8.02 19.94
CA GLY A 48 -6.42 -7.59 18.72
C GLY A 48 -5.44 -7.36 17.58
N VAL A 49 -5.98 -7.27 16.37
CA VAL A 49 -5.23 -6.89 15.17
C VAL A 49 -4.95 -5.38 15.21
N ASP A 50 -3.69 -5.00 15.11
CA ASP A 50 -3.31 -3.59 14.99
C ASP A 50 -3.46 -3.12 13.53
N LEU A 51 -4.49 -2.31 13.30
CA LEU A 51 -4.75 -1.66 12.02
C LEU A 51 -4.56 -0.15 12.08
N GLN A 52 -3.85 0.37 13.08
CA GLN A 52 -3.72 1.82 13.29
C GLN A 52 -2.26 2.30 13.31
N SER A 53 -1.30 1.39 13.36
CA SER A 53 0.13 1.69 13.26
C SER A 53 0.61 1.96 11.83
N ARG A 54 1.78 2.60 11.73
CA ARG A 54 2.56 2.68 10.50
C ARG A 54 3.57 1.54 10.45
N VAL A 55 3.50 0.69 9.44
CA VAL A 55 4.29 -0.55 9.35
C VAL A 55 5.10 -0.61 8.06
N PRO A 56 6.24 -1.31 8.02
CA PRO A 56 7.00 -1.49 6.79
C PRO A 56 6.34 -2.56 5.91
N GLY A 57 6.26 -2.34 4.59
CA GLY A 57 5.72 -3.31 3.63
C GLY A 57 6.51 -3.37 2.33
N GLU A 58 6.12 -4.31 1.47
CA GLU A 58 6.70 -4.50 0.15
C GLU A 58 5.63 -4.29 -0.94
N LEU A 59 5.81 -3.26 -1.74
CA LEU A 59 4.97 -2.96 -2.89
C LEU A 59 5.42 -3.80 -4.09
N LEU A 60 4.50 -4.62 -4.60
CA LEU A 60 4.72 -5.58 -5.67
C LEU A 60 4.19 -5.07 -7.03
N GLY A 61 3.37 -4.02 -7.01
CA GLY A 61 2.95 -3.29 -8.20
C GLY A 61 1.67 -2.51 -8.00
N TRP A 62 1.28 -1.76 -9.02
CA TRP A 62 0.15 -0.82 -8.97
C TRP A 62 -1.07 -1.30 -9.77
N ARG A 63 -2.25 -0.79 -9.43
CA ARG A 63 -3.48 -0.90 -10.21
C ARG A 63 -4.31 0.37 -10.12
N ARG A 64 -5.06 0.65 -11.20
CA ARG A 64 -6.22 1.52 -11.15
C ARG A 64 -7.45 0.72 -10.69
N THR A 65 -8.22 1.27 -9.77
CA THR A 65 -9.56 0.79 -9.42
C THR A 65 -10.55 1.12 -10.55
N THR A 66 -11.75 0.56 -10.49
CA THR A 66 -12.83 0.88 -11.43
C THR A 66 -13.33 2.32 -11.31
N THR A 67 -13.11 2.96 -10.16
CA THR A 67 -13.39 4.38 -9.88
C THR A 67 -12.20 5.30 -10.19
N GLY A 68 -11.06 4.72 -10.60
CA GLY A 68 -9.92 5.46 -11.12
C GLY A 68 -8.85 5.81 -10.08
N GLU A 69 -8.99 5.47 -8.81
CA GLU A 69 -7.91 5.63 -7.82
C GLU A 69 -6.78 4.61 -8.04
N TRP A 70 -5.59 4.92 -7.53
CA TRP A 70 -4.49 3.97 -7.51
C TRP A 70 -4.49 3.14 -6.23
N VAL A 71 -4.24 1.84 -6.38
CA VAL A 71 -3.96 0.91 -5.28
C VAL A 71 -2.67 0.15 -5.54
N GLY A 72 -1.88 -0.07 -4.49
CA GLY A 72 -0.72 -0.95 -4.53
C GLY A 72 -1.11 -2.36 -4.12
N TRP A 73 -0.58 -3.38 -4.81
CA TRP A 73 -0.56 -4.75 -4.30
C TRP A 73 0.63 -4.88 -3.37
N VAL A 74 0.38 -5.06 -2.07
CA VAL A 74 1.41 -4.95 -1.02
C VAL A 74 1.42 -6.20 -0.15
N CYS A 75 2.61 -6.68 0.20
CA CYS A 75 2.82 -7.60 1.32
C CYS A 75 3.07 -6.78 2.59
N VAL A 76 2.22 -6.94 3.60
CA VAL A 76 2.22 -6.12 4.82
C VAL A 76 2.28 -7.03 6.06
N PRO A 77 3.22 -6.80 7.00
CA PRO A 77 3.20 -7.40 8.32
C PRO A 77 2.15 -6.70 9.19
N ILE A 78 1.21 -7.48 9.71
CA ILE A 78 0.18 -7.02 10.63
C ILE A 78 0.39 -7.71 11.97
N SER A 79 0.49 -6.91 13.03
CA SER A 79 0.59 -7.41 14.40
C SER A 79 -0.76 -7.85 14.94
N GLN A 80 -0.78 -8.97 15.66
CA GLN A 80 -1.93 -9.48 16.39
C GLN A 80 -1.44 -9.98 17.75
N GLY A 81 -1.58 -9.16 18.78
CA GLY A 81 -0.89 -9.40 20.05
C GLY A 81 0.61 -9.52 19.84
N GLU A 82 1.18 -10.66 20.24
CA GLU A 82 2.62 -10.97 20.06
C GLU A 82 2.96 -11.59 18.69
N GLU A 83 1.96 -11.95 17.89
CA GLU A 83 2.16 -12.56 16.57
C GLU A 83 2.30 -11.50 15.45
N ILE A 84 3.06 -11.83 14.41
CA ILE A 84 3.10 -11.07 13.15
C ILE A 84 2.61 -11.97 12.02
N ARG A 85 1.62 -11.50 11.26
CA ARG A 85 1.12 -12.17 10.05
C ARG A 85 1.39 -11.33 8.81
N TYR A 86 1.90 -11.96 7.76
CA TYR A 86 2.10 -11.31 6.47
C TYR A 86 0.88 -11.49 5.58
N VAL A 87 0.30 -10.37 5.15
CA VAL A 87 -0.92 -10.33 4.35
C VAL A 87 -0.63 -9.67 3.01
N TYR A 88 -1.11 -10.29 1.94
CA TYR A 88 -1.06 -9.71 0.59
C TYR A 88 -2.41 -9.10 0.25
N GLN A 89 -2.43 -7.81 -0.03
CA GLN A 89 -3.67 -7.08 -0.27
C GLN A 89 -3.49 -5.83 -1.14
N TYR A 90 -4.61 -5.31 -1.66
CA TYR A 90 -4.64 -3.98 -2.23
C TYR A 90 -4.69 -2.92 -1.12
N VAL A 91 -3.87 -1.90 -1.23
CA VAL A 91 -3.80 -0.74 -0.32
C VAL A 91 -3.90 0.53 -1.13
N ALA A 92 -4.72 1.49 -0.68
CA ALA A 92 -4.85 2.78 -1.35
C ALA A 92 -3.49 3.48 -1.44
N ALA A 93 -3.18 4.10 -2.59
CA ALA A 93 -1.92 4.81 -2.78
C ALA A 93 -1.70 5.90 -1.72
N ALA A 94 -2.76 6.52 -1.21
CA ALA A 94 -2.72 7.52 -0.16
C ALA A 94 -2.16 6.99 1.19
N ALA A 95 -2.23 5.68 1.43
CA ALA A 95 -1.68 5.03 2.62
C ALA A 95 -0.23 4.55 2.42
N LEU A 96 0.37 4.76 1.25
CA LEU A 96 1.70 4.26 0.90
C LEU A 96 2.69 5.42 0.73
N SER A 97 3.87 5.27 1.32
CA SER A 97 4.99 6.20 1.11
C SER A 97 6.30 5.44 0.92
N PRO A 98 7.28 5.95 0.15
CA PRO A 98 8.58 5.31 0.02
C PRO A 98 9.26 5.10 1.38
N ARG A 99 9.95 3.96 1.53
CA ARG A 99 10.73 3.64 2.72
C ARG A 99 12.21 3.94 2.47
N GLU A 100 12.62 5.18 2.73
CA GLU A 100 13.99 5.68 2.45
C GLU A 100 15.04 5.28 3.50
N ASP A 101 14.62 4.80 4.67
CA ASP A 101 15.49 4.34 5.76
C ASP A 101 16.27 3.06 5.40
N VAL A 102 15.89 2.38 4.32
CA VAL A 102 16.63 1.25 3.77
C VAL A 102 17.29 1.70 2.48
N ARG A 103 18.58 2.07 2.55
CA ARG A 103 19.38 2.24 1.33
C ARG A 103 19.39 0.91 0.59
N ASP A 104 18.96 0.90 -0.67
CA ASP A 104 19.14 -0.27 -1.52
C ASP A 104 20.64 -0.58 -1.59
N ARG A 105 21.00 -1.82 -1.20
CA ARG A 105 22.32 -2.36 -1.52
C ARG A 105 22.36 -2.51 -3.05
N ARG A 106 22.88 -1.48 -3.72
CA ARG A 106 23.34 -1.58 -5.11
C ARG A 106 24.48 -2.56 -5.21
#